data_AF-B5JYB4-F1
#
_entry.id   AF-B5JYB4-F1
#
_cell.length_a   1.000
_cell.length_b   1.000
_cell.length_c   1.000
_cell.angle_alpha   90.00
_cell.angle_beta   90.00
_cell.angle_gamma   90.00
#
_symmetry.space_group_name_H-M   'P 1'
#
loop_
_entity.id
_entity.type
_entity.pdbx_description
1 polymer ?
#
loop_
_entity_poly.entity_id
_entity_poly.type
_entity_poly.pdbx_seq_one_letter_code
_entity_poly.pdbx_strand_id
1 'polypeptide(L)' 'MASVNKVILVGNLGQDPEIKYMPSGGAVTNISIATSDRWKDKQTGEQRERTEWHRVVFFNRLAEIVGEYLRKGSAIYV' A
#
# COMPACT_ATOMS: atom_id res chain seq x y z
N MET A 1 -3.81 15.26 25.46
CA MET A 1 -2.88 15.89 24.52
C MET A 1 -3.29 15.50 23.11
N ALA A 2 -3.35 16.44 22.18
CA ALA A 2 -3.56 16.15 20.77
C ALA A 2 -2.20 15.89 20.10
N SER A 3 -2.08 14.83 19.30
CA SER A 3 -0.90 14.51 18.48
C SER A 3 -1.32 14.22 17.04
N VAL A 4 -0.37 14.31 16.10
CA VAL A 4 -0.60 14.01 14.68
C VAL A 4 0.10 12.70 14.35
N ASN A 5 -0.69 11.73 13.87
CA ASN A 5 -0.18 10.52 13.22
C ASN A 5 -0.67 10.53 11.78
N LYS A 6 0.24 10.71 10.83
CA LYS A 6 -0.05 10.76 9.39
C LYS A 6 1.04 10.05 8.62
N VAL A 7 0.61 9.16 7.73
CA VAL A 7 1.46 8.48 6.74
C VAL A 7 0.95 8.88 5.36
N ILE A 8 1.87 9.11 4.42
CA ILE A 8 1.56 9.36 3.01
C ILE A 8 2.40 8.39 2.17
N LEU A 9 1.77 7.65 1.27
CA LEU A 9 2.41 6.67 0.39
C LEU A 9 1.98 6.87 -1.06
N VAL A 10 2.93 6.72 -1.98
CA VAL A 10 2.66 6.57 -3.41
C VAL A 10 3.43 5.37 -3.90
N GLY A 11 2.71 4.39 -4.42
CA GLY A 11 3.34 3.15 -4.88
C GLY A 11 2.37 2.26 -5.63
N ASN A 12 2.77 1.00 -5.81
CA ASN A 12 2.01 0.02 -6.58
C ASN A 12 1.62 -1.18 -5.72
N LEU A 13 0.45 -1.75 -5.99
CA LEU A 13 0.01 -2.97 -5.33
C LEU A 13 0.90 -4.16 -5.72
N GLY A 14 1.44 -4.89 -4.74
CA GLY A 14 2.24 -6.10 -4.97
C GLY A 14 1.44 -7.33 -5.34
N GLN A 15 0.16 -7.34 -4.97
CA GLN A 15 -0.79 -8.43 -5.18
C GLN A 15 -2.21 -7.86 -5.28
N ASP A 16 -3.16 -8.68 -5.72
CA ASP A 16 -4.57 -8.29 -5.75
C ASP A 16 -5.09 -7.98 -4.33
N PRO A 17 -6.02 -7.02 -4.18
CA PRO A 17 -6.60 -6.70 -2.88
C PRO A 17 -7.32 -7.90 -2.24
N GLU A 18 -7.14 -8.08 -0.93
CA GLU A 18 -7.85 -9.11 -0.16
C GLU A 18 -9.04 -8.48 0.58
N ILE A 19 -10.25 -8.61 0.02
CA ILE A 19 -11.49 -8.12 0.61
C ILE A 19 -12.14 -9.16 1.53
N LYS A 20 -12.61 -8.71 2.70
CA LYS A 20 -13.34 -9.51 3.71
C LYS A 20 -14.53 -8.71 4.22
N TYR A 21 -15.67 -9.38 4.41
CA TYR A 21 -16.84 -8.79 5.06
C TYR A 21 -16.93 -9.30 6.50
N MET A 22 -16.97 -8.37 7.44
CA MET A 22 -17.10 -8.69 8.86
C MET A 22 -18.54 -9.10 9.19
N PRO A 23 -18.77 -9.92 10.24
CA PRO A 23 -20.12 -10.27 10.69
C PRO A 23 -21.00 -9.06 11.06
N SER A 24 -20.37 -7.93 11.41
CA SER A 24 -21.04 -6.64 11.66
C SER A 24 -21.51 -5.91 10.38
N GLY A 25 -21.26 -6.48 9.19
CA GLY A 25 -21.63 -5.91 7.89
C GLY A 25 -20.58 -4.99 7.27
N GLY A 26 -19.50 -4.64 7.98
CA GLY A 26 -18.44 -3.77 7.46
C GLY A 26 -17.46 -4.50 6.54
N ALA A 27 -17.12 -3.90 5.40
CA ALA A 27 -16.06 -4.38 4.52
C ALA A 27 -14.66 -3.97 5.04
N VAL A 28 -13.69 -4.85 4.90
CA VAL A 28 -12.26 -4.62 5.20
C VAL A 28 -11.47 -5.10 4.00
N THR A 29 -10.53 -4.30 3.50
CA THR A 29 -9.64 -4.71 2.41
C THR A 29 -8.19 -4.47 2.77
N ASN A 30 -7.38 -5.53 2.64
CA ASN A 30 -5.95 -5.49 2.88
C ASN A 30 -5.21 -5.41 1.55
N ILE A 31 -4.23 -4.52 1.45
CA ILE A 31 -3.32 -4.46 0.30
C ILE A 31 -1.86 -4.40 0.78
N SER A 32 -0.95 -4.71 -0.13
CA SER A 32 0.49 -4.51 0.04
C SER A 32 0.99 -3.51 -1.01
N ILE A 33 1.56 -2.39 -0.58
CA ILE A 33 2.10 -1.34 -1.46
C ILE A 33 3.63 -1.44 -1.47
N ALA A 34 4.21 -1.54 -2.67
CA ALA A 34 5.64 -1.40 -2.88
C ALA A 34 6.03 0.06 -3.13
N THR A 35 7.07 0.54 -2.45
CA THR A 35 7.77 1.79 -2.78
C THR A 35 9.26 1.50 -2.91
N SER A 36 9.89 1.98 -3.99
CA SER A 36 11.29 1.64 -4.31
C SER A 36 12.16 2.89 -4.41
N ASP A 37 13.28 2.87 -3.70
CA ASP A 37 14.35 3.87 -3.80
C ASP A 37 15.51 3.30 -4.63
N ARG A 38 15.99 4.09 -5.60
CA ARG A 38 17.13 3.75 -6.45
C ARG A 38 18.26 4.75 -6.21
N TRP A 39 19.47 4.26 -5.95
CA TRP A 39 20.64 5.11 -5.73
C TRP A 39 21.90 4.45 -6.26
N LYS A 40 22.90 5.28 -6.60
CA LYS A 40 24.23 4.81 -6.94
C LYS A 40 25.07 4.63 -5.67
N ASP A 41 25.61 3.44 -5.45
CA ASP A 41 26.50 3.18 -4.32
C ASP A 41 27.79 4.00 -4.48
N LYS A 42 28.18 4.73 -3.43
CA LYS A 42 29.35 5.63 -3.48
C LYS A 42 30.68 4.89 -3.47
N GLN A 43 30.72 3.65 -2.98
CA GLN A 43 31.94 2.84 -2.87
C GLN A 43 32.14 1.97 -4.12
N THR A 44 31.07 1.33 -4.60
CA THR A 44 31.16 0.41 -5.75
C THR A 44 30.83 1.07 -7.09
N GLY A 45 30.11 2.20 -7.08
CA GLY A 45 29.63 2.85 -8.30
C GLY A 45 28.46 2.12 -8.99
N GLU A 46 27.94 1.05 -8.39
CA GLU A 46 26.83 0.26 -8.93
C GLU A 46 25.48 0.91 -8.62
N GLN A 47 24.49 0.64 -9.46
CA GLN A 47 23.11 1.01 -9.16
C GLN A 47 22.52 0.00 -8.17
N ARG A 48 21.96 0.52 -7.07
CA ARG A 48 21.22 -0.27 -6.07
C ARG A 48 19.77 0.15 -6.05
N GLU A 49 18.91 -0.81 -5.71
CA GLU A 49 17.47 -0.61 -5.54
C GLU A 49 17.05 -1.25 -4.22
N ARG A 50 16.22 -0.54 -3.45
CA ARG A 50 15.60 -1.05 -2.22
C ARG A 50 14.10 -0.82 -2.29
N THR A 51 13.35 -1.88 -2.09
CA THR A 51 11.88 -1.85 -2.06
C THR A 51 11.39 -2.09 -0.64
N GLU A 52 10.56 -1.18 -0.15
CA GLU A 52 9.81 -1.30 1.10
C GLU A 52 8.37 -1.75 0.81
N TRP A 53 7.83 -2.58 1.69
CA TRP A 53 6.48 -3.16 1.56
C TRP A 53 5.58 -2.70 2.70
N HIS A 54 4.52 -1.97 2.35
CA HIS A 54 3.58 -1.38 3.30
C HIS A 54 2.27 -2.17 3.30
N ARG A 55 1.87 -2.66 4.47
CA ARG A 55 0.54 -3.27 4.64
C ARG A 55 -0.47 -2.17 4.99
N VAL A 56 -1.46 -1.98 4.13
CA VAL A 56 -2.50 -0.95 4.30
C VAL A 56 -3.86 -1.62 4.40
N VAL A 57 -4.66 -1.15 5.35
CA VAL A 57 -6.02 -1.65 5.63
C VAL A 57 -7.02 -0.54 5.37
N PHE A 58 -7.97 -0.81 4.48
CA PHE A 58 -9.12 0.06 4.22
C PHE A 58 -10.36 -0.51 4.89
N PHE A 59 -11.26 0.37 5.31
CA PHE A 59 -12.52 0.01 5.97
C PHE A 59 -13.72 0.57 5.20
N ASN A 60 -14.87 -0.09 5.36
CA ASN A 60 -16.18 0.33 4.86
C ASN A 60 -16.14 0.67 3.36
N ARG A 61 -16.65 1.83 2.97
CA ARG A 61 -16.76 2.23 1.57
C ARG A 61 -15.43 2.24 0.83
N LEU A 62 -14.33 2.64 1.48
CA LEU A 62 -13.01 2.60 0.86
C LEU A 62 -12.52 1.16 0.65
N ALA A 63 -12.87 0.24 1.54
CA ALA A 63 -12.56 -1.18 1.34
C ALA A 63 -13.24 -1.72 0.08
N GLU A 64 -14.53 -1.43 -0.11
CA GLU A 64 -15.29 -1.83 -1.30
C GLU A 64 -14.66 -1.26 -2.58
N ILE A 65 -14.36 0.04 -2.60
CA ILE A 65 -13.74 0.71 -3.76
C ILE A 65 -12.38 0.07 -4.08
N VAL A 66 -11.54 -0.14 -3.07
CA VAL A 66 -10.22 -0.75 -3.26
C VAL A 66 -10.35 -2.19 -3.78
N GLY A 67 -11.26 -2.99 -3.22
CA GLY A 67 -11.47 -4.37 -3.66
C GLY A 67 -12.08 -4.50 -5.06
N GLU A 68 -12.99 -3.59 -5.43
CA GLU A 68 -13.68 -3.61 -6.71
C GLU A 68 -12.75 -3.19 -7.86
N TYR A 69 -12.04 -2.07 -7.68
CA TYR A 69 -11.33 -1.39 -8.76
C TYR A 69 -9.83 -1.64 -8.82
N LEU A 70 -9.16 -1.97 -7.71
CA LEU A 70 -7.72 -2.19 -7.72
C LEU A 70 -7.36 -3.65 -8.01
N ARG A 71 -6.17 -3.81 -8.61
CA ARG A 71 -5.57 -5.10 -8.96
C ARG A 71 -4.07 -5.02 -8.70
N LYS A 72 -3.37 -6.16 -8.75
CA LYS A 72 -1.91 -6.20 -8.72
C LYS A 72 -1.31 -5.22 -9.75
N GLY A 73 -0.36 -4.42 -9.32
CA GLY A 73 0.31 -3.41 -10.14
C GLY A 73 -0.39 -2.05 -10.19
N SER A 74 -1.65 -1.92 -9.74
CA SER A 74 -2.33 -0.62 -9.68
C SER A 74 -1.51 0.39 -8.87
N ALA A 75 -1.34 1.60 -9.40
CA ALA A 75 -0.75 2.72 -8.69
C ALA A 75 -1.78 3.33 -7.73
N ILE A 76 -1.36 3.71 -6.53
CA ILE A 76 -2.24 4.27 -5.49
C ILE A 76 -1.52 5.35 -4.68
N TYR A 77 -2.28 6.38 -4.28
CA TYR A 77 -1.91 7.37 -3.27
C TYR A 77 -2.73 7.09 -1.99
N VAL A 78 -2.08 7.01 -0.83
CA VAL A 78 -2.70 6.79 0.48
C VAL A 78 -2.19 7.83 1.46
#